data_AF-A0A2G9YI57-F1
#
_entry.id   AF-A0A2G9YI57-F1
#
_cell.length_a   1.000
_cell.length_b   1.000
_cell.length_c   1.000
_cell.angle_alpha   90.00
_cell.angle_beta   90.00
_cell.angle_gamma   90.00
#
_symmetry.space_group_name_H-M   'P 1'
#
loop_
_entity.id
_entity.type
_entity.pdbx_description
1 polymer ?
#
loop_
_entity_poly.entity_id
_entity_poly.type
_entity_poly.pdbx_seq_one_letter_code
_entity_poly.pdbx_strand_id
1 'polypeptide(L)'
;MKLIKKPNMNLKKFLDSINIAKQCRKYNLSVWQCPQFLFLILGLVVIISSLAIYFIGIHYSDDPEVIALIVLFMSVFLIMVDFSIIKSFERLAEVARMKSEFVSVVSHQLRSPLSNLKWVVDLLISGKIESVSEKQSVYLQILRENSRRMEGLVSDLLIVSRIEADNLPFKIEKASL
;
A
#
# COMPACT_ATOMS: atom_id res chain seq x y z
N MET A 1 -31.20 26.14 31.20
CA MET A 1 -31.75 25.80 29.87
C MET A 1 -30.75 26.24 28.79
N LYS A 2 -29.71 25.45 28.49
CA LYS A 2 -28.73 25.78 27.43
C LYS A 2 -29.20 25.14 26.12
N LEU A 3 -29.54 25.99 25.15
CA LEU A 3 -29.97 25.59 23.82
C LEU A 3 -28.85 24.84 23.10
N ILE A 4 -29.17 23.65 22.60
CA ILE A 4 -28.30 22.79 21.80
C ILE A 4 -28.06 23.47 20.45
N LYS A 5 -26.86 24.01 20.25
CA LYS A 5 -26.41 24.61 18.99
C LYS A 5 -26.15 23.49 17.97
N LYS A 6 -27.07 23.30 17.02
CA LYS A 6 -26.93 22.37 15.89
C LYS A 6 -25.64 22.68 15.11
N PRO A 7 -24.78 21.70 14.80
CA PRO A 7 -23.59 21.94 14.00
C PRO A 7 -23.99 22.17 12.54
N ASN A 8 -23.87 23.41 12.06
CA ASN A 8 -24.00 23.73 10.64
C ASN A 8 -22.82 23.12 9.88
N MET A 9 -23.05 21.96 9.26
CA MET A 9 -22.10 21.31 8.38
C MET A 9 -22.05 22.11 7.06
N ASN A 10 -21.00 22.90 6.91
CA ASN A 10 -20.81 23.81 5.78
C ASN A 10 -20.55 23.01 4.49
N LEU A 11 -21.32 23.25 3.41
CA LEU A 11 -21.22 22.57 2.11
C LEU A 11 -19.79 22.59 1.54
N LYS A 12 -19.03 23.65 1.86
CA LYS A 12 -17.62 23.81 1.48
C LYS A 12 -16.71 22.75 2.11
N LYS A 13 -16.96 22.32 3.36
CA LYS A 13 -16.22 21.22 4.02
C LYS A 13 -16.55 19.86 3.41
N PHE A 14 -17.78 19.67 2.96
CA PHE A 14 -18.19 18.47 2.22
C PHE A 14 -17.51 18.44 0.84
N LEU A 15 -17.52 19.55 0.10
CA LEU A 15 -16.82 19.69 -1.18
C LEU A 15 -15.29 19.53 -1.06
N ASP A 16 -14.68 20.04 0.01
CA ASP A 16 -13.25 19.83 0.27
C ASP A 16 -12.90 18.36 0.61
N SER A 17 -13.83 17.61 1.20
CA SER A 17 -13.68 16.16 1.40
C SER A 17 -13.84 15.36 0.10
N ILE A 18 -14.51 15.93 -0.91
CA ILE A 18 -14.65 15.40 -2.27
C ILE A 18 -13.51 15.92 -3.18
N ASN A 19 -12.47 16.55 -2.64
CA ASN A 19 -11.32 16.99 -3.44
C ASN A 19 -10.38 15.79 -3.75
N ILE A 20 -10.92 14.86 -4.55
CA ILE A 20 -10.43 13.55 -4.97
C ILE A 20 -9.00 13.63 -5.52
N ALA A 21 -8.69 14.70 -6.26
CA ALA A 21 -7.38 14.92 -6.85
C ALA A 21 -6.26 15.18 -5.83
N LYS A 22 -6.59 15.68 -4.63
CA LYS A 22 -5.60 15.98 -3.58
C LYS A 22 -5.24 14.73 -2.76
N GLN A 23 -6.19 13.82 -2.53
CA GLN A 23 -5.94 12.54 -1.86
C GLN A 23 -5.11 11.60 -2.73
N CYS A 24 -5.40 11.50 -4.03
CA CYS A 24 -4.60 10.72 -4.97
C CYS A 24 -3.13 11.21 -5.05
N ARG A 25 -2.93 12.53 -5.10
CA ARG A 25 -1.60 13.14 -5.21
C ARG A 25 -0.75 12.96 -3.95
N LYS A 26 -1.36 12.74 -2.78
CA LYS A 26 -0.68 12.45 -1.52
C LYS A 26 0.01 11.08 -1.51
N TYR A 27 -0.42 10.15 -2.36
CA TYR A 27 0.10 8.77 -2.41
C TYR A 27 0.90 8.47 -3.68
N ASN A 28 1.13 9.45 -4.55
CA ASN A 28 1.91 9.32 -5.78
C ASN A 28 1.43 8.17 -6.70
N LEU A 29 0.13 7.88 -6.67
CA LEU A 29 -0.53 6.86 -7.49
C LEU A 29 -1.15 7.50 -8.74
N SER A 30 -1.20 6.76 -9.86
CA SER A 30 -1.88 7.21 -11.07
C SER A 30 -3.37 7.42 -10.78
N VAL A 31 -4.01 8.41 -11.42
CA VAL A 31 -5.44 8.74 -11.21
C VAL A 31 -6.35 7.52 -11.39
N TRP A 32 -5.94 6.58 -12.25
CA TRP A 32 -6.63 5.32 -12.53
C TRP A 32 -6.59 4.28 -11.39
N GLN A 33 -5.69 4.42 -10.42
CA GLN A 33 -5.54 3.52 -9.28
C GLN A 33 -6.24 4.03 -8.02
N CYS A 34 -6.94 5.17 -8.11
CA CYS A 34 -7.64 5.73 -6.97
C CYS A 34 -9.00 5.02 -6.74
N PRO A 35 -9.25 4.49 -5.54
CA PRO A 35 -10.48 3.73 -5.25
C PRO A 35 -11.77 4.53 -5.52
N GLN A 36 -11.75 5.85 -5.31
CA GLN A 36 -12.89 6.72 -5.59
C GLN A 36 -13.14 6.97 -7.09
N PHE A 37 -12.10 6.99 -7.92
CA PHE A 37 -12.25 7.10 -9.38
C PHE A 37 -12.72 5.77 -9.98
N LEU A 38 -12.22 4.66 -9.43
CA LEU A 38 -12.68 3.32 -9.76
C LEU A 38 -14.19 3.17 -9.46
N PHE A 39 -14.65 3.67 -8.31
CA PHE A 39 -16.08 3.69 -7.97
C PHE A 39 -16.94 4.47 -8.98
N LEU A 40 -16.44 5.62 -9.47
CA LEU A 40 -17.15 6.41 -10.50
C LEU A 40 -17.23 5.68 -11.84
N ILE A 41 -16.14 5.05 -12.29
CA ILE A 41 -16.12 4.27 -13.54
C ILE A 41 -17.05 3.07 -13.43
N LEU A 42 -16.95 2.30 -12.34
CA LEU A 42 -17.78 1.11 -12.11
C LEU A 42 -19.27 1.47 -12.03
N GLY A 43 -19.61 2.55 -11.34
CA GLY A 43 -20.99 3.05 -11.33
C GLY A 43 -21.52 3.39 -12.73
N LEU A 44 -20.68 3.98 -13.58
CA LEU A 44 -21.03 4.30 -14.98
C LEU A 44 -21.27 3.02 -15.80
N VAL A 45 -20.45 1.98 -15.59
CA VAL A 45 -20.60 0.65 -16.22
C VAL A 45 -21.91 -0.02 -15.79
N VAL A 46 -22.27 0.05 -14.51
CA VAL A 46 -23.54 -0.49 -13.99
C VAL A 46 -24.74 0.24 -14.61
N ILE A 47 -24.68 1.57 -14.72
CA ILE A 47 -25.76 2.37 -15.32
C ILE A 47 -25.92 2.04 -16.81
N ILE A 48 -24.81 2.02 -17.56
CA ILE A 48 -24.85 1.72 -19.01
C ILE A 48 -25.36 0.31 -19.26
N SER A 49 -24.86 -0.69 -18.52
CA SER A 49 -25.32 -2.08 -18.69
C SER A 49 -26.79 -2.24 -18.32
N SER A 50 -27.25 -1.61 -17.24
CA SER A 50 -28.67 -1.65 -16.84
C SER A 50 -29.58 -0.99 -17.88
N LEU A 51 -29.17 0.16 -18.45
CA LEU A 51 -29.89 0.84 -19.52
C LEU A 51 -29.91 0.02 -20.81
N ALA A 52 -28.80 -0.62 -21.17
CA ALA A 52 -28.71 -1.48 -22.35
C ALA A 52 -29.62 -2.71 -22.22
N ILE A 53 -29.62 -3.38 -21.06
CA ILE A 53 -30.49 -4.53 -20.78
C ILE A 53 -31.96 -4.11 -20.86
N TYR A 54 -32.31 -2.96 -20.27
CA TYR A 54 -33.67 -2.42 -20.34
C TYR A 54 -34.08 -2.12 -21.80
N PHE A 55 -33.22 -1.45 -22.57
CA PHE A 55 -33.51 -1.09 -23.96
C PHE A 55 -33.62 -2.29 -24.90
N ILE A 56 -32.80 -3.33 -24.69
CA ILE A 56 -32.90 -4.59 -25.44
C ILE A 56 -34.18 -5.34 -25.06
N GLY A 57 -34.50 -5.37 -23.75
CA GLY A 57 -35.70 -6.02 -23.24
C GLY A 57 -36.99 -5.47 -23.86
N ILE A 58 -37.14 -4.14 -23.91
CA ILE A 58 -38.32 -3.50 -24.52
C ILE A 58 -38.43 -3.73 -26.03
N HIS A 59 -37.33 -4.07 -26.71
CA HIS A 59 -37.33 -4.31 -28.16
C HIS A 59 -37.61 -5.78 -28.53
N TYR A 60 -37.48 -6.71 -27.58
CA TYR A 60 -37.52 -8.15 -27.85
C TYR A 60 -38.56 -8.93 -27.01
N SER A 61 -39.12 -8.37 -25.93
CA SER A 61 -40.06 -9.09 -25.05
C SER A 61 -41.23 -8.22 -24.61
N ASP A 62 -42.45 -8.75 -24.71
CA ASP A 62 -43.71 -8.07 -24.35
C ASP A 62 -44.02 -8.10 -22.84
N ASP A 63 -43.27 -8.88 -22.04
CA ASP A 63 -43.50 -9.04 -20.59
C ASP A 63 -42.61 -8.09 -19.75
N PRO A 64 -43.12 -6.95 -19.26
CA PRO A 64 -42.34 -5.99 -18.49
C PRO A 64 -41.83 -6.54 -17.15
N GLU A 65 -42.52 -7.54 -16.58
CA GLU A 65 -42.13 -8.17 -15.32
C GLU A 65 -40.84 -8.98 -15.45
N VAL A 66 -40.64 -9.67 -16.58
CA VAL A 66 -39.44 -10.48 -16.84
C VAL A 66 -38.21 -9.58 -16.99
N ILE A 67 -38.35 -8.44 -17.67
CA ILE A 67 -37.27 -7.46 -17.85
C ILE A 67 -36.82 -6.91 -16.49
N ALA A 68 -37.76 -6.55 -15.61
CA ALA A 68 -37.45 -6.01 -14.29
C ALA A 68 -36.66 -7.03 -13.44
N LEU A 69 -37.04 -8.31 -13.47
CA LEU A 69 -36.32 -9.37 -12.75
C LEU A 69 -34.90 -9.56 -13.27
N ILE A 70 -34.69 -9.54 -14.60
CA ILE A 70 -33.37 -9.66 -15.21
C ILE A 70 -32.48 -8.48 -14.84
N VAL A 71 -32.99 -7.25 -14.95
CA VAL A 71 -32.23 -6.03 -14.59
C VAL A 71 -31.85 -6.04 -13.12
N LEU A 72 -32.77 -6.43 -12.23
CA LEU A 72 -32.50 -6.51 -10.80
C LEU A 72 -31.42 -7.55 -10.50
N PHE A 73 -31.53 -8.74 -11.07
CA PHE A 73 -30.54 -9.79 -10.87
C PHE A 73 -29.15 -9.37 -11.40
N MET A 74 -29.10 -8.83 -12.62
CA MET A 74 -27.85 -8.36 -13.25
C MET A 74 -27.22 -7.20 -12.47
N SER A 75 -28.02 -6.24 -12.01
CA SER A 75 -27.49 -5.11 -11.22
C SER A 75 -26.88 -5.57 -9.89
N VAL A 76 -27.55 -6.48 -9.16
CA VAL A 76 -27.00 -7.05 -7.92
C VAL A 76 -25.71 -7.81 -8.19
N PHE A 77 -25.69 -8.61 -9.26
CA PHE A 77 -24.50 -9.36 -9.65
C PHE A 77 -23.31 -8.44 -9.97
N LEU A 78 -23.52 -7.40 -10.77
CA LEU A 78 -22.48 -6.43 -11.12
C LEU A 78 -21.96 -5.69 -9.88
N ILE A 79 -22.85 -5.24 -8.99
CA ILE A 79 -22.47 -4.58 -7.73
C ILE A 79 -21.60 -5.51 -6.86
N MET A 80 -21.93 -6.80 -6.80
CA MET A 80 -21.15 -7.78 -6.02
C MET A 80 -19.75 -7.98 -6.61
N VAL A 81 -19.65 -8.08 -7.93
CA VAL A 81 -18.36 -8.20 -8.64
C VAL A 81 -17.51 -6.95 -8.42
N ASP A 82 -18.11 -5.77 -8.59
CA ASP A 82 -17.44 -4.48 -8.42
C ASP A 82 -16.90 -4.31 -6.99
N PHE A 83 -17.70 -4.68 -5.98
CA PHE A 83 -17.26 -4.65 -4.58
C PHE A 83 -16.05 -5.56 -4.32
N SER A 84 -16.05 -6.75 -4.92
CA SER A 84 -14.93 -7.69 -4.82
C SER A 84 -13.66 -7.14 -5.47
N ILE A 85 -13.79 -6.51 -6.63
CA ILE A 85 -12.68 -5.86 -7.35
C ILE A 85 -12.10 -4.72 -6.52
N ILE A 86 -12.94 -3.80 -6.04
CA ILE A 86 -12.51 -2.65 -5.21
C ILE A 86 -11.73 -3.14 -4.00
N LYS A 87 -12.29 -4.09 -3.24
CA LYS A 87 -11.65 -4.63 -2.04
C LYS A 87 -10.32 -5.32 -2.33
N SER A 88 -10.22 -5.99 -3.48
CA SER A 88 -8.96 -6.63 -3.91
C SER A 88 -7.89 -5.60 -4.26
N PHE A 89 -8.28 -4.54 -4.98
CA PHE A 89 -7.38 -3.42 -5.28
C PHE A 89 -6.92 -2.66 -4.03
N GLU A 90 -7.83 -2.41 -3.07
CA GLU A 90 -7.49 -1.76 -1.80
C GLU A 90 -6.43 -2.55 -1.03
N ARG A 91 -6.62 -3.87 -0.88
CA ARG A 91 -5.64 -4.75 -0.23
C ARG A 91 -4.30 -4.74 -0.94
N LEU A 92 -4.31 -4.81 -2.27
CA LEU A 92 -3.08 -4.79 -3.06
C LEU A 92 -2.34 -3.45 -2.91
N ALA A 93 -3.07 -2.33 -2.91
CA ALA A 93 -2.51 -1.01 -2.70
C ALA A 93 -1.93 -0.84 -1.29
N GLU A 94 -2.59 -1.38 -0.27
CA GLU A 94 -2.10 -1.37 1.12
C GLU A 94 -0.79 -2.16 1.26
N VAL A 95 -0.73 -3.37 0.69
CA VAL A 95 0.49 -4.20 0.65
C VAL A 95 1.62 -3.48 -0.09
N ALA A 96 1.34 -2.92 -1.27
CA ALA A 96 2.32 -2.18 -2.05
C ALA A 96 2.86 -0.95 -1.28
N ARG A 97 1.99 -0.26 -0.54
CA ARG A 97 2.39 0.86 0.33
C ARG A 97 3.31 0.39 1.46
N MET A 98 2.92 -0.65 2.20
CA MET A 98 3.74 -1.20 3.29
C MET A 98 5.11 -1.62 2.79
N LYS A 99 5.17 -2.26 1.61
CA LYS A 99 6.42 -2.63 0.94
C LYS A 99 7.29 -1.42 0.63
N SER A 100 6.72 -0.38 0.02
CA SER A 100 7.45 0.84 -0.32
C SER A 100 7.99 1.56 0.93
N GLU A 101 7.18 1.65 1.98
CA GLU A 101 7.57 2.23 3.26
C GLU A 101 8.69 1.42 3.93
N PHE A 102 8.56 0.09 3.95
CA PHE A 102 9.61 -0.81 4.46
C PHE A 102 10.93 -0.63 3.71
N VAL A 103 10.93 -0.67 2.38
CA VAL A 103 12.14 -0.50 1.56
C VAL A 103 12.78 0.87 1.79
N SER A 104 11.96 1.93 1.92
CA SER A 104 12.43 3.27 2.23
C SER A 104 13.13 3.32 3.59
N VAL A 105 12.49 2.79 4.63
CA VAL A 105 13.04 2.75 6.00
C VAL A 105 14.33 1.95 6.04
N VAL A 106 14.37 0.76 5.45
CA VAL A 106 15.58 -0.07 5.39
C VAL A 106 16.70 0.67 4.66
N SER A 107 16.42 1.31 3.52
CA SER A 107 17.42 2.09 2.76
C SER A 107 17.98 3.26 3.58
N HIS A 108 17.12 3.97 4.32
CA HIS A 108 17.56 5.04 5.22
C HIS A 108 18.43 4.52 6.36
N GLN A 109 18.05 3.40 6.98
CA GLN A 109 18.82 2.79 8.06
C GLN A 109 20.13 2.17 7.59
N LEU A 110 20.23 1.72 6.34
CA LEU A 110 21.48 1.20 5.76
C LEU A 110 22.45 2.32 5.34
N ARG A 111 21.96 3.51 4.97
CA ARG A 111 22.81 4.62 4.51
C ARG A 111 23.81 5.07 5.58
N SER A 112 23.37 5.21 6.83
CA SER A 112 24.24 5.66 7.93
C SER A 112 25.41 4.70 8.23
N PRO A 113 25.20 3.39 8.44
CA PRO A 113 26.30 2.46 8.68
C PRO A 113 27.21 2.30 7.46
N LEU A 114 26.67 2.33 6.23
CA LEU A 114 27.47 2.29 5.00
C LEU A 114 28.37 3.53 4.86
N SER A 115 27.87 4.72 5.18
CA SER A 115 28.66 5.95 5.20
C SER A 115 29.78 5.90 6.24
N ASN A 116 29.51 5.37 7.43
CA ASN A 116 30.52 5.19 8.48
C ASN A 116 31.61 4.20 8.02
N LEU A 117 31.21 3.10 7.38
CA LEU A 117 32.15 2.12 6.85
C LEU A 117 33.07 2.74 5.79
N LYS A 118 32.49 3.48 4.85
CA LYS A 118 33.24 4.22 3.83
C LYS A 118 34.23 5.20 4.46
N TRP A 119 33.78 6.02 5.43
CA TRP A 119 34.64 7.02 6.07
C TRP A 119 35.88 6.41 6.74
N VAL A 120 35.72 5.28 7.45
CA VAL A 120 36.88 4.62 8.08
C VAL A 120 37.79 3.98 7.05
N VAL A 121 37.25 3.37 5.98
CA VAL A 121 38.06 2.83 4.87
C VAL A 121 38.85 3.94 4.19
N ASP A 122 38.22 5.09 3.93
CA ASP A 122 38.89 6.28 3.37
C ASP A 122 39.99 6.80 4.31
N LEU A 123 39.76 6.77 5.63
CA LEU A 123 40.75 7.13 6.64
C LEU A 123 41.96 6.16 6.63
N LEU A 124 41.70 4.84 6.54
CA LEU A 124 42.74 3.80 6.44
C LEU A 124 43.56 3.93 5.16
N ILE A 125 42.91 4.18 4.02
CA ILE A 125 43.58 4.33 2.70
C ILE A 125 44.38 5.63 2.62
N SER A 126 43.98 6.69 3.33
CA SER A 126 44.63 8.01 3.27
C SER A 126 46.09 8.04 3.77
N GLY A 127 46.61 6.93 4.30
CA GLY A 127 48.00 6.83 4.77
C GLY A 127 48.30 7.66 6.01
N LYS A 128 47.31 8.36 6.59
CA LYS A 128 47.42 9.11 7.86
C LYS A 128 47.57 8.20 9.10
N ILE A 129 47.78 6.90 8.89
CA ILE A 129 47.77 5.87 9.93
C ILE A 129 49.08 5.10 9.82
N GLU A 130 50.02 5.45 10.70
CA GLU A 130 51.36 4.84 10.74
C GLU A 130 51.44 3.64 11.72
N SER A 131 50.53 3.53 12.70
CA SER A 131 50.44 2.38 13.63
C SER A 131 49.06 2.30 14.31
N VAL A 132 48.61 1.08 14.66
CA VAL A 132 47.30 0.81 15.30
C VAL A 132 47.29 1.35 16.74
N SER A 133 46.91 2.62 16.94
CA SER A 133 46.75 3.22 18.28
C SER A 133 45.43 2.79 18.94
N GLU A 134 45.33 2.96 20.25
CA GLU A 134 44.15 2.63 21.07
C GLU A 134 42.84 3.25 20.53
N LYS A 135 42.92 4.47 19.97
CA LYS A 135 41.80 5.16 19.30
C LYS A 135 41.32 4.46 18.02
N GLN A 136 42.17 3.71 17.33
CA GLN A 136 41.80 2.98 16.12
C GLN A 136 41.10 1.66 16.42
N SER A 137 41.37 1.04 17.58
CA SER A 137 40.59 -0.10 18.04
C SER A 137 39.10 0.27 18.23
N VAL A 138 38.85 1.49 18.71
CA VAL A 138 37.49 2.04 18.87
C VAL A 138 36.81 2.23 17.51
N TYR A 139 37.50 2.80 16.52
CA TYR A 139 36.94 2.95 15.17
C TYR A 139 36.65 1.61 14.49
N LEU A 140 37.53 0.61 14.66
CA LEU A 140 37.31 -0.75 14.17
C LEU A 140 36.13 -1.45 14.87
N GLN A 141 35.92 -1.21 16.17
CA GLN A 141 34.74 -1.68 16.90
C GLN A 141 33.45 -1.05 16.37
N ILE A 142 33.43 0.28 16.19
CA ILE A 142 32.27 0.99 15.60
C ILE A 142 31.96 0.42 14.21
N LEU A 143 32.98 0.09 13.42
CA LEU A 143 32.81 -0.51 12.10
C LEU A 143 32.17 -1.90 12.19
N ARG A 144 32.70 -2.76 13.08
CA ARG A 144 32.20 -4.10 13.32
C ARG A 144 30.73 -4.08 13.74
N GLU A 145 30.35 -3.14 14.58
CA GLU A 145 28.98 -3.01 15.08
C GLU A 145 28.01 -2.48 14.01
N ASN A 146 28.44 -1.50 13.20
CA ASN A 146 27.67 -1.04 12.05
C ASN A 146 27.51 -2.13 10.97
N SER A 147 28.56 -2.91 10.70
CA SER A 147 28.53 -4.06 9.78
C SER A 147 27.53 -5.12 10.25
N ARG A 148 27.56 -5.45 11.55
CA ARG A 148 26.60 -6.39 12.16
C ARG A 148 25.15 -5.88 12.07
N ARG A 149 24.94 -4.58 12.25
CA ARG A 149 23.62 -3.95 12.10
C ARG A 149 23.12 -4.00 10.66
N MET A 150 24.00 -3.80 9.68
CA MET A 150 23.67 -3.96 8.25
C MET A 150 23.33 -5.41 7.90
N GLU A 151 24.09 -6.40 8.40
CA GLU A 151 23.78 -7.82 8.22
C GLU A 151 22.38 -8.17 8.74
N GLY A 152 22.00 -7.65 9.92
CA GLY A 152 20.65 -7.81 10.47
C GLY A 152 19.57 -7.26 9.52
N LEU A 153 19.74 -6.04 9.03
CA LEU A 153 18.78 -5.41 8.10
C LEU A 153 18.65 -6.15 6.77
N VAL A 154 19.77 -6.68 6.23
CA VAL A 154 19.75 -7.51 5.02
C VAL A 154 19.05 -8.85 5.29
N SER A 155 19.29 -9.47 6.45
CA SER A 155 18.60 -10.68 6.88
C SER A 155 17.09 -10.46 6.99
N ASP A 156 16.66 -9.36 7.60
CA ASP A 156 15.23 -9.00 7.71
C ASP A 156 14.59 -8.85 6.32
N LEU A 157 15.30 -8.22 5.38
CA LEU A 157 14.83 -8.07 4.00
C LEU A 157 14.73 -9.42 3.27
N LEU A 158 15.66 -10.34 3.49
CA LEU A 158 15.61 -11.70 2.95
C LEU A 158 14.46 -12.52 3.55
N ILE A 159 14.16 -12.37 4.84
CA ILE A 159 13.02 -13.01 5.49
C ILE A 159 11.71 -12.51 4.87
N VAL A 160 11.54 -11.19 4.73
CA VAL A 160 10.36 -10.59 4.09
C VAL A 160 10.20 -11.09 2.65
N SER A 161 11.29 -11.15 1.88
CA SER A 161 11.26 -11.68 0.52
C SER A 161 10.85 -13.16 0.44
N ARG A 162 11.22 -13.98 1.44
CA ARG A 162 10.82 -15.39 1.51
C ARG A 162 9.36 -15.56 1.93
N ILE A 163 8.85 -14.68 2.81
CA ILE A 163 7.42 -14.60 3.17
C ILE A 163 6.60 -14.28 1.92
N GLU A 164 7.00 -13.26 1.14
CA GLU A 164 6.30 -12.87 -0.09
C GLU A 164 6.27 -13.99 -1.15
N ALA A 165 7.31 -14.82 -1.19
CA ALA A 165 7.43 -15.93 -2.13
C ALA A 165 6.75 -17.23 -1.65
N ASP A 166 6.01 -17.19 -0.53
CA ASP A 166 5.36 -18.34 0.12
C ASP A 166 6.31 -19.53 0.38
N ASN A 167 7.61 -19.22 0.53
CA ASN A 167 8.71 -20.18 0.51
C ASN A 167 9.35 -20.36 1.90
N LEU A 168 8.61 -20.08 2.98
CA LEU A 168 9.09 -20.37 4.33
C LEU A 168 8.70 -21.78 4.75
N PRO A 169 9.68 -22.70 4.93
CA PRO A 169 9.39 -23.98 5.54
C PRO A 169 9.09 -23.78 7.02
N PHE A 170 7.81 -23.69 7.38
CA PHE A 170 7.38 -23.69 8.76
C PHE A 170 7.53 -25.10 9.34
N LYS A 171 8.46 -25.27 10.28
CA LYS A 171 8.57 -26.51 11.07
C LYS A 171 7.70 -26.33 12.31
N ILE A 172 6.46 -26.79 12.25
CA ILE A 172 5.55 -26.77 13.39
C ILE A 172 6.02 -27.83 14.39
N GLU A 173 6.48 -27.39 15.56
CA GLU A 173 6.81 -28.25 16.69
C GLU A 173 5.82 -27.99 17.83
N LYS A 174 5.37 -29.05 18.52
CA LYS A 174 4.45 -28.90 19.65
C LYS A 174 5.16 -28.16 20.77
N ALA A 175 4.69 -26.96 21.09
CA ALA A 175 5.11 -26.25 22.29
C ALA A 175 4.61 -27.04 23.51
N SER A 176 5.51 -27.76 24.16
CA SER A 176 5.25 -28.35 25.48
C SER A 176 5.24 -27.21 26.50
N LEU A 177 4.04 -26.84 26.95
CA LEU A 177 3.81 -26.02 28.15
C LEU A 177 3.92 -26.90 29.40
#